data_AF-A0A377IVW9-F1
#
_entry.id   AF-A0A377IVW9-F1
#
_cell.length_a   1.000
_cell.length_b   1.000
_cell.length_c   1.000
_cell.angle_alpha   90.00
_cell.angle_beta   90.00
_cell.angle_gamma   90.00
#
_symmetry.space_group_name_H-M   'P 1'
#
loop_
_entity.id
_entity.type
_entity.pdbx_description
1 polymer ?
#
loop_
_entity_poly.entity_id
_entity_poly.type
_entity_poly.pdbx_seq_one_letter_code
_entity_poly.pdbx_strand_id
1 'polypeptide(L)'
;MNDTPRTHSEDAWENRELGATESFVRKASTEHEKSLDEKMDLQIVSIRLQKSLIDDLKDLAGEDGLGYQPYIRQLLTHHVRNEKRKRAKHVQLIRK
;
A
#
# COMPACT_ATOMS: atom_id res chain seq x y z
N MET A 1 -22.64 34.43 -11.91
CA MET A 1 -22.11 33.38 -11.03
C MET A 1 -20.91 33.99 -10.33
N ASN A 2 -21.07 34.38 -9.06
CA ASN A 2 -20.06 35.15 -8.34
C ASN A 2 -19.00 34.18 -7.79
N ASP A 3 -17.83 34.19 -8.43
CA ASP A 3 -16.63 33.57 -7.86
C ASP A 3 -16.16 34.45 -6.69
N THR A 4 -16.57 34.08 -5.48
CA THR A 4 -16.05 34.69 -4.26
C THR A 4 -14.70 34.02 -3.99
N PRO A 5 -13.60 34.76 -3.73
CA PRO A 5 -12.31 34.15 -3.48
C PRO A 5 -12.42 33.31 -2.21
N ARG A 6 -12.37 31.96 -2.32
CA ARG A 6 -12.31 31.09 -1.15
C ARG A 6 -11.00 31.38 -0.43
N THR A 7 -11.08 31.83 0.82
CA THR A 7 -9.91 32.04 1.67
C THR A 7 -9.23 30.69 1.89
N HIS A 8 -7.99 30.55 1.43
CA HIS A 8 -7.15 29.38 1.69
C HIS A 8 -6.73 29.37 3.18
N SER A 9 -7.62 28.91 4.06
CA SER A 9 -7.32 28.64 5.47
C SER A 9 -7.27 27.13 5.74
N GLU A 10 -6.56 26.72 6.78
CA GLU A 10 -6.54 25.33 7.24
C GLU A 10 -7.95 24.86 7.63
N ASP A 11 -8.75 25.72 8.27
CA ASP A 11 -10.14 25.45 8.64
C ASP A 11 -11.03 25.09 7.43
N ALA A 12 -10.77 25.67 6.25
CA ALA A 12 -11.55 25.37 5.04
C ALA A 12 -11.28 23.95 4.49
N TRP A 13 -10.10 23.37 4.77
CA TRP A 13 -9.80 21.98 4.48
C TRP A 13 -10.46 21.04 5.49
N GLU A 14 -10.35 21.35 6.79
CA GLU A 14 -10.94 20.55 7.87
C GLU A 14 -12.47 20.49 7.79
N ASN A 15 -13.10 21.62 7.43
CA ASN A 15 -14.55 21.70 7.22
C ASN A 15 -15.00 21.13 5.86
N ARG A 16 -14.09 20.57 5.06
CA ARG A 16 -14.35 19.99 3.74
C ARG A 16 -14.93 20.98 2.71
N GLU A 17 -14.71 22.28 2.90
CA GLU A 17 -15.10 23.32 1.94
C GLU A 17 -14.20 23.29 0.70
N LEU A 18 -12.98 22.78 0.86
CA LEU A 18 -12.00 22.50 -0.20
C LEU A 18 -11.78 20.99 -0.34
N GLY A 19 -11.48 20.53 -1.57
CA GLY A 19 -11.11 19.13 -1.86
C GLY A 19 -12.25 18.10 -1.85
N ALA A 20 -13.45 18.46 -1.39
CA ALA A 20 -14.59 17.54 -1.30
C ALA A 20 -15.57 17.59 -2.48
N THR A 21 -15.36 18.48 -3.46
CA THR A 21 -16.24 18.60 -4.62
C THR A 21 -16.05 17.44 -5.58
N GLU A 22 -17.13 16.74 -5.90
CA GLU A 22 -17.15 15.58 -6.81
C GLU A 22 -16.56 15.90 -8.20
N SER A 23 -16.69 17.14 -8.68
CA SER A 23 -16.12 17.60 -9.96
C SER A 23 -14.59 17.50 -10.04
N PHE A 24 -13.90 17.47 -8.91
CA PHE A 24 -12.44 17.33 -8.83
C PHE A 24 -12.00 15.90 -8.51
N VAL A 25 -12.93 14.97 -8.32
CA VAL A 25 -12.64 13.54 -8.13
C VAL A 25 -12.64 12.85 -9.49
N ARG A 26 -11.53 12.18 -9.82
CA ARG A 26 -11.44 11.34 -11.02
C ARG A 26 -10.66 10.08 -10.70
N LYS A 27 -11.16 8.93 -11.15
CA LYS A 27 -10.38 7.69 -11.14
C LYS A 27 -9.14 7.87 -12.03
N ALA A 28 -7.98 7.45 -11.55
CA ALA A 28 -6.78 7.42 -12.37
C ALA A 28 -7.02 6.60 -13.65
N SER A 29 -6.39 7.01 -14.76
CA SER A 29 -6.41 6.17 -15.96
C SER A 29 -5.54 4.95 -15.77
N THR A 30 -5.84 3.88 -16.49
CA THR A 30 -5.06 2.63 -16.46
C THR A 30 -3.58 2.87 -16.80
N GLU A 31 -3.28 3.83 -17.68
CA GLU A 31 -1.90 4.21 -18.03
C GLU A 31 -1.18 4.85 -16.85
N HIS A 32 -1.89 5.67 -16.06
CA HIS A 32 -1.33 6.29 -14.87
C HIS A 32 -1.04 5.26 -13.78
N GLU A 33 -1.95 4.31 -13.56
CA GLU A 33 -1.74 3.17 -12.65
C GLU A 33 -0.51 2.35 -13.05
N LYS A 34 -0.38 2.00 -14.34
CA LYS A 34 0.80 1.27 -14.85
C LYS A 34 2.10 2.04 -14.68
N SER A 35 2.10 3.35 -14.98
CA SER A 35 3.30 4.19 -14.82
C SER A 35 3.73 4.27 -13.36
N LEU A 36 2.77 4.28 -12.43
CA LEU A 36 3.05 4.24 -11.00
C LEU A 36 3.69 2.91 -10.60
N ASP A 37 3.12 1.78 -11.03
CA ASP A 37 3.66 0.45 -10.74
C ASP A 37 5.10 0.31 -11.26
N GLU A 38 5.37 0.76 -12.49
CA GLU A 38 6.71 0.73 -13.09
C GLU A 38 7.72 1.58 -12.30
N LYS A 39 7.35 2.80 -11.90
CA LYS A 39 8.21 3.67 -11.09
C LYS A 39 8.49 3.10 -9.70
N MET A 40 7.56 2.31 -9.16
CA MET A 40 7.68 1.66 -7.85
C MET A 40 8.28 0.26 -7.92
N ASP A 41 8.67 -0.22 -9.11
CA ASP A 41 9.15 -1.58 -9.37
C ASP A 41 8.17 -2.66 -8.84
N LEU A 42 6.88 -2.41 -9.04
CA LEU A 42 5.80 -3.29 -8.61
C LEU A 42 5.40 -4.24 -9.72
N GLN A 43 5.36 -5.52 -9.39
CA GLN A 43 4.82 -6.55 -10.27
C GLN A 43 3.58 -7.18 -9.63
N ILE A 44 2.52 -7.30 -10.42
CA ILE A 44 1.34 -8.07 -10.03
C ILE A 44 1.72 -9.54 -9.97
N VAL A 45 1.57 -10.16 -8.80
CA VAL A 45 1.76 -11.59 -8.61
C VAL A 45 0.39 -12.25 -8.49
N SER A 46 0.12 -13.23 -9.35
CA SER A 46 -1.06 -14.08 -9.26
C SER A 46 -0.68 -15.40 -8.61
N ILE A 47 -1.15 -15.64 -7.38
CA ILE A 47 -0.98 -16.89 -6.65
C ILE A 47 -2.33 -17.46 -6.25
N ARG A 48 -2.45 -18.79 -6.21
CA ARG A 48 -3.63 -19.47 -5.67
C ARG A 48 -3.38 -19.79 -4.20
N LEU A 49 -4.26 -19.33 -3.33
CA LEU A 49 -4.26 -19.61 -1.89
C LEU A 49 -5.59 -20.26 -1.50
N GLN A 50 -5.59 -20.99 -0.38
CA GLN A 50 -6.82 -21.51 0.20
C GLN A 50 -7.70 -20.35 0.68
N LYS A 51 -9.03 -20.48 0.53
CA LYS A 51 -9.97 -19.42 0.93
C LYS A 51 -9.85 -19.08 2.41
N SER A 52 -9.83 -20.10 3.27
CA SER A 52 -9.66 -19.92 4.71
C SER A 52 -8.41 -19.10 5.06
N LEU A 53 -7.28 -19.41 4.40
CA LEU A 53 -6.04 -18.67 4.61
C LEU A 53 -6.17 -17.20 4.18
N ILE A 54 -6.88 -16.90 3.09
CA ILE A 54 -7.11 -15.51 2.66
C ILE A 54 -7.93 -14.75 3.70
N ASP A 55 -8.95 -15.41 4.26
CA ASP A 55 -9.83 -14.80 5.27
C ASP A 55 -9.05 -14.56 6.58
N ASP A 56 -8.30 -15.55 7.06
CA ASP A 56 -7.42 -15.39 8.24
C ASP A 56 -6.41 -14.24 8.05
N LEU A 57 -5.82 -14.11 6.86
CA LEU A 57 -4.86 -13.04 6.56
C LEU A 57 -5.52 -11.65 6.49
N LYS A 58 -6.81 -11.58 6.13
CA LYS A 58 -7.57 -10.32 6.16
C LYS A 58 -7.91 -9.91 7.58
N ASP A 59 -8.29 -10.88 8.41
CA ASP A 59 -8.62 -10.62 9.82
C ASP A 59 -7.38 -10.11 10.56
N LEU A 60 -6.23 -10.77 10.40
CA LEU A 60 -4.95 -10.31 10.94
C LEU A 60 -4.55 -8.93 10.43
N ALA A 61 -4.76 -8.65 9.14
CA ALA A 61 -4.48 -7.33 8.59
C ALA A 61 -5.37 -6.26 9.24
N GLY A 62 -6.66 -6.57 9.47
CA GLY A 62 -7.61 -5.69 10.14
C GLY A 62 -7.21 -5.39 11.60
N GLU A 63 -6.74 -6.39 12.34
CA GLU A 63 -6.20 -6.23 13.70
C GLU A 63 -4.99 -5.28 13.73
N ASP A 64 -4.12 -5.35 12.72
CA ASP A 64 -2.95 -4.47 12.56
C ASP A 64 -3.28 -3.10 11.95
N GLY A 65 -4.56 -2.82 11.64
CA GLY A 65 -4.99 -1.56 11.01
C GLY A 65 -4.53 -1.40 9.56
N LEU A 66 -4.21 -2.51 8.88
CA LEU A 66 -3.72 -2.56 7.51
C LEU A 66 -4.73 -3.21 6.57
N GLY A 67 -4.66 -2.84 5.29
CA GLY A 67 -5.34 -3.61 4.24
C GLY A 67 -4.64 -4.95 3.99
N TYR A 68 -5.36 -5.90 3.40
CA TYR A 68 -4.81 -7.22 3.02
C TYR A 68 -3.55 -7.11 2.12
N GLN A 69 -3.61 -6.31 1.06
CA GLN A 69 -2.48 -6.16 0.13
C GLN A 69 -1.21 -5.60 0.80
N PRO A 70 -1.24 -4.49 1.57
CA PRO A 70 -0.06 -4.01 2.27
C PRO A 70 0.44 -5.01 3.32
N TYR A 71 -0.47 -5.70 4.03
CA TYR A 71 -0.10 -6.72 5.01
C TYR A 71 0.68 -7.88 4.37
N ILE A 72 0.17 -8.46 3.28
CA ILE A 72 0.85 -9.56 2.57
C ILE A 72 2.21 -9.13 2.02
N ARG A 73 2.30 -7.91 1.49
CA ARG A 73 3.57 -7.35 1.03
C ARG A 73 4.58 -7.32 2.18
N GLN A 74 4.20 -6.78 3.33
CA GLN A 74 5.07 -6.70 4.50
C GLN A 74 5.48 -8.09 5.02
N LEU A 75 4.55 -9.04 5.06
CA LEU A 75 4.78 -10.42 5.49
C LEU A 75 5.85 -11.09 4.62
N LEU A 76 5.70 -11.03 3.29
CA LEU A 76 6.64 -11.61 2.34
C LEU A 76 8.01 -10.92 2.41
N THR A 77 8.04 -9.59 2.51
CA THR A 77 9.29 -8.83 2.66
C THR A 77 10.03 -9.22 3.95
N HIS A 78 9.32 -9.30 5.08
CA HIS A 78 9.91 -9.69 6.36
C HIS A 78 10.45 -11.12 6.32
N HIS A 79 9.68 -12.05 5.77
CA HIS A 79 10.10 -13.43 5.62
C HIS A 79 11.42 -13.54 4.84
N VAL A 80 11.48 -12.95 3.63
CA VAL A 80 12.69 -12.99 2.79
C VAL A 80 13.88 -12.31 3.47
N ARG A 81 13.68 -11.15 4.10
CA ARG A 81 14.74 -10.42 4.80
C ARG A 81 15.34 -11.25 5.93
N ASN A 82 14.48 -11.88 6.73
CA ASN A 82 14.90 -12.71 7.86
C ASN A 82 15.65 -13.96 7.38
N GLU A 83 15.16 -14.64 6.35
CA GLU A 83 15.81 -15.82 5.78
C GLU A 83 17.17 -15.50 5.15
N LYS A 84 17.28 -14.39 4.40
CA LYS A 84 18.58 -13.92 3.88
C LYS A 84 19.58 -13.67 5.01
N ARG A 85 19.15 -13.02 6.09
CA ARG A 85 20.00 -12.73 7.26
C ARG A 85 20.46 -14.02 7.96
N LYS A 86 19.57 -15.00 8.15
CA LYS A 86 19.93 -16.31 8.76
C LYS A 86 20.98 -17.03 7.92
N ARG A 87 20.80 -17.09 6.60
CA ARG A 87 21.73 -17.77 5.67
C ARG A 87 23.09 -17.08 5.62
N ALA A 88 23.14 -15.75 5.59
CA ALA A 88 24.40 -15.01 5.60
C ALA A 88 25.23 -15.29 6.88
N LYS A 89 24.57 -15.32 8.05
CA LYS A 89 25.22 -15.69 9.32
C LYS A 89 25.78 -17.10 9.29
N HIS A 90 25.02 -18.05 8.74
CA HIS A 90 25.44 -19.44 8.64
C HIS A 90 26.69 -19.60 7.75
N VAL A 91 26.74 -18.92 6.60
CA VAL A 91 27.91 -18.93 5.71
C VAL A 91 29.15 -18.33 6.38
N GLN A 92 28.99 -17.27 7.18
CA GLN A 92 30.10 -16.67 7.93
C GLN A 92 30.64 -17.59 9.04
N LEU A 93 29.79 -18.40 9.65
CA LEU A 93 30.20 -19.35 10.69
C LEU A 93 31.01 -20.52 10.13
N ILE A 94 30.70 -20.99 8.92
CA ILE A 94 31.41 -22.09 8.25
C ILE A 94 32.79 -21.65 7.72
N ARG A 95 32.99 -20.36 7.46
CA ARG A 95 34.24 -19.81 6.91
C ARG A 95 35.27 -19.38 7.96
N LYS A 96 34.97 -19.55 9.25
CA LYS A 96 35.89 -19.30 10.38
C LYS A 96 36.42 -20.62 10.92
#